data_AF-A0A949TGA1-F1
#
_entry.id   AF-A0A949TGA1-F1
#
_cell.length_a   1.000
_cell.length_b   1.000
_cell.length_c   1.000
_cell.angle_alpha   90.00
_cell.angle_beta   90.00
_cell.angle_gamma   90.00
#
_symmetry.space_group_name_H-M   'P 1'
#
loop_
_entity.id
_entity.type
_entity.pdbx_description
1 polymer ?
#
loop_
_entity_poly.entity_id
_entity_poly.type
_entity_poly.pdbx_seq_one_letter_code
_entity_poly.pdbx_strand_id
1 'polypeptide(L)'
;MKKSIFTTALLISSLLFAGCNNAQTDNTNNQIQSDNSEVISSAADTTDNSEVDSENEDKIDTSATSSHNNSNKTKNPVKNVSTNLIAGKGQPKVGTIKRIEQGDLACYVTLVDEKGKEHNLSADFEICPQKEQFLNKKVKLSYKILTFNDCQSNEPCGKTKKESAIVKMEVIGSAKPVAGKGQPKIGTIKRIEQGDLACYVNLIDETGKEHNISADFNICADKEKFINKRVKLSYKILNFNDCQSNEPCGKTKKESAIVKMEVIGGSKSEKSSGDTQTLSNGEWTIKLSNYDSWDGVNNTGNVKYNGCDSKGNCLELTGGKVSCRNGKCVTGWKNGSYVYVIESAITEDGNNPQGSTLIVRQNGKVIVREQSLQPV
;
A
#
# COMPACT_ATOMS: atom_id res chain seq x y z
N MET A 1 30.34 51.91 -12.21
CA MET A 1 28.98 52.44 -12.42
C MET A 1 27.99 51.59 -11.63
N LYS A 2 27.14 52.27 -10.84
CA LYS A 2 25.88 51.87 -10.20
C LYS A 2 25.80 50.54 -9.43
N LYS A 3 25.95 50.68 -8.10
CA LYS A 3 25.35 49.84 -7.05
C LYS A 3 23.83 50.00 -7.06
N SER A 4 23.08 48.96 -6.75
CA SER A 4 21.68 49.08 -6.32
C SER A 4 21.46 48.28 -5.05
N ILE A 5 21.06 49.00 -4.00
CA ILE A 5 20.70 48.53 -2.67
C ILE A 5 19.18 48.46 -2.67
N PHE A 6 18.59 47.28 -2.42
CA PHE A 6 17.16 47.18 -2.14
C PHE A 6 16.93 47.13 -0.64
N THR A 7 16.52 48.28 -0.12
CA THR A 7 15.99 48.50 1.22
C THR A 7 14.54 48.00 1.23
N THR A 8 14.22 46.96 1.99
CA THR A 8 12.83 46.57 2.25
C THR A 8 12.47 46.99 3.67
N ALA A 9 11.50 47.89 3.76
CA ALA A 9 11.04 48.50 4.99
C ALA A 9 10.23 47.51 5.83
N LEU A 10 10.59 47.49 7.12
CA LEU A 10 9.91 46.83 8.21
C LEU A 10 8.63 47.63 8.55
N LEU A 11 7.45 47.01 8.45
CA LEU A 11 6.20 47.58 8.97
C LEU A 11 5.76 46.76 10.18
N ILE A 12 6.19 47.24 11.35
CA ILE A 12 5.74 46.79 12.67
C ILE A 12 4.39 47.47 12.92
N SER A 13 3.31 46.68 12.98
CA SER A 13 2.03 47.13 13.55
C SER A 13 1.85 46.42 14.87
N SER A 14 2.15 47.16 15.94
CA SER A 14 1.91 46.80 17.33
C SER A 14 0.45 47.11 17.69
N LEU A 15 -0.35 46.06 17.88
CA LEU A 15 -1.61 46.15 18.62
C LEU A 15 -1.35 45.69 20.06
N LEU A 16 -1.41 46.68 20.96
CA LEU A 16 -1.45 46.50 22.40
C LEU A 16 -2.84 46.00 22.78
N PHE A 17 -2.94 44.77 23.29
CA PHE A 17 -4.02 44.39 24.18
C PHE A 17 -3.48 44.35 25.61
N ALA A 18 -3.88 45.35 26.37
CA ALA A 18 -3.87 45.33 27.82
C ALA A 18 -4.99 44.39 28.30
N GLY A 19 -4.67 43.50 29.22
CA GLY A 19 -5.64 42.62 29.87
C GLY A 19 -5.01 41.92 31.07
N CYS A 20 -5.10 42.56 32.24
CA CYS A 20 -4.76 41.99 33.53
C CYS A 20 -5.72 40.85 33.89
N ASN A 21 -5.23 39.73 34.42
CA ASN A 21 -5.59 39.33 35.78
C ASN A 21 -4.68 38.24 36.38
N ASN A 22 -4.44 38.44 37.66
CA ASN A 22 -3.75 37.59 38.63
C ASN A 22 -4.20 36.13 38.66
N ALA A 23 -3.24 35.22 38.82
CA ALA A 23 -3.25 34.29 39.95
C ALA A 23 -1.83 33.83 40.30
N GLN A 24 -1.53 33.92 41.58
CA GLN A 24 -0.27 33.67 42.27
C GLN A 24 -0.18 32.18 42.67
N THR A 25 1.07 31.70 42.89
CA THR A 25 1.48 30.49 43.64
C THR A 25 1.10 29.14 43.00
N ASP A 26 1.93 28.08 42.98
CA ASP A 26 2.92 27.66 43.94
C ASP A 26 4.02 26.79 43.31
N ASN A 27 5.22 26.89 43.90
CA ASN A 27 6.29 25.91 43.75
C ASN A 27 5.86 24.59 44.39
N THR A 28 5.93 23.48 43.66
CA THR A 28 6.25 22.19 44.29
C THR A 28 6.85 21.20 43.29
N ASN A 29 8.16 21.07 43.45
CA ASN A 29 8.94 19.86 43.28
C ASN A 29 8.09 18.59 43.54
N ASN A 30 7.98 17.69 42.57
CA ASN A 30 7.54 16.31 42.85
C ASN A 30 8.21 15.32 41.88
N GLN A 31 9.33 14.85 42.41
CA GLN A 31 9.95 13.54 42.23
C GLN A 31 8.87 12.44 42.27
N ILE A 32 8.72 11.65 41.20
CA ILE A 32 7.97 10.39 41.25
C ILE A 32 8.97 9.24 41.25
N GLN A 33 9.01 8.65 42.44
CA GLN A 33 9.64 7.43 42.86
C GLN A 33 8.82 6.24 42.36
N SER A 34 9.53 5.24 41.84
CA SER A 34 9.00 3.93 41.47
C SER A 34 8.42 3.21 42.68
N ASP A 35 7.32 2.49 42.49
CA ASP A 35 7.04 1.30 43.27
C ASP A 35 6.48 0.18 42.40
N ASN A 36 7.09 -0.98 42.60
CA ASN A 36 6.73 -2.28 42.06
C ASN A 36 5.53 -2.84 42.84
N SER A 37 4.62 -3.52 42.15
CA SER A 37 4.06 -4.76 42.72
C SER A 37 3.56 -5.71 41.64
N GLU A 38 3.79 -6.97 41.95
CA GLU A 38 3.73 -8.16 41.14
C GLU A 38 2.55 -9.02 41.63
N VAL A 39 1.93 -9.76 40.70
CA VAL A 39 1.20 -11.04 40.85
C VAL A 39 -0.09 -11.06 41.70
N ILE A 40 -1.21 -11.53 41.11
CA ILE A 40 -1.80 -12.87 41.35
C ILE A 40 -2.99 -13.11 40.41
N SER A 41 -2.95 -14.29 39.80
CA SER A 41 -3.90 -15.05 39.00
C SER A 41 -5.17 -15.49 39.72
N SER A 42 -6.27 -15.70 38.99
CA SER A 42 -7.08 -16.93 39.11
C SER A 42 -8.04 -17.12 37.93
N ALA A 43 -8.16 -18.39 37.53
CA ALA A 43 -9.03 -18.93 36.49
C ALA A 43 -10.33 -19.48 37.11
N ALA A 44 -11.41 -19.48 36.33
CA ALA A 44 -12.53 -20.45 36.29
C ALA A 44 -13.53 -19.87 35.25
N ASP A 45 -13.71 -20.43 34.06
CA ASP A 45 -14.37 -21.71 33.72
C ASP A 45 -15.85 -21.73 34.12
N THR A 46 -16.74 -21.55 33.13
CA THR A 46 -18.09 -22.12 33.13
C THR A 46 -18.58 -22.26 31.69
N THR A 47 -18.74 -23.52 31.31
CA THR A 47 -19.48 -24.07 30.18
C THR A 47 -20.98 -23.90 30.43
N ASP A 48 -21.78 -23.53 29.42
CA ASP A 48 -22.99 -24.33 29.14
C ASP A 48 -23.56 -24.10 27.74
N ASN A 49 -24.15 -25.17 27.25
CA ASN A 49 -24.68 -25.44 25.93
C ASN A 49 -26.00 -24.72 25.64
N SER A 50 -26.35 -24.60 24.35
CA SER A 50 -27.69 -24.97 23.84
C SER A 50 -27.70 -24.98 22.32
N GLU A 51 -27.73 -26.20 21.80
CA GLU A 51 -28.09 -26.64 20.46
C GLU A 51 -29.62 -26.79 20.41
N VAL A 52 -30.29 -26.22 19.39
CA VAL A 52 -31.64 -26.65 18.97
C VAL A 52 -31.79 -26.44 17.46
N ASP A 53 -31.82 -27.56 16.75
CA ASP A 53 -32.36 -27.75 15.40
C ASP A 53 -33.84 -27.35 15.29
N SER A 54 -34.28 -26.97 14.10
CA SER A 54 -35.61 -27.36 13.59
C SER A 54 -35.71 -27.14 12.08
N GLU A 55 -35.69 -28.25 11.36
CA GLU A 55 -36.27 -28.42 10.03
C GLU A 55 -37.79 -28.17 10.06
N ASN A 56 -38.37 -27.71 8.95
CA ASN A 56 -39.67 -28.20 8.51
C ASN A 56 -39.89 -27.99 7.00
N GLU A 57 -40.18 -29.09 6.32
CA GLU A 57 -40.79 -29.18 4.98
C GLU A 57 -42.31 -28.94 5.06
N ASP A 58 -42.90 -28.41 3.98
CA ASP A 58 -44.08 -28.95 3.24
C ASP A 58 -44.63 -27.84 2.30
N LYS A 59 -44.58 -28.02 0.97
CA LYS A 59 -45.54 -28.66 0.04
C LYS A 59 -46.67 -27.75 -0.51
N ILE A 60 -46.65 -27.67 -1.86
CA ILE A 60 -47.77 -27.78 -2.83
C ILE A 60 -48.79 -26.63 -2.87
N ASP A 61 -48.91 -25.94 -4.02
CA ASP A 61 -49.94 -26.31 -5.00
C ASP A 61 -49.72 -25.79 -6.44
N THR A 62 -50.34 -26.55 -7.33
CA THR A 62 -50.27 -26.60 -8.78
C THR A 62 -51.31 -25.68 -9.41
N SER A 63 -51.02 -25.07 -10.56
CA SER A 63 -52.04 -24.75 -11.56
C SER A 63 -51.44 -24.63 -12.95
N ALA A 64 -51.81 -25.58 -13.80
CA ALA A 64 -51.55 -25.64 -15.23
C ALA A 64 -52.53 -24.75 -16.01
N THR A 65 -52.14 -24.27 -17.20
CA THR A 65 -52.94 -24.35 -18.44
C THR A 65 -52.03 -24.20 -19.67
N SER A 66 -52.33 -25.03 -20.67
CA SER A 66 -51.72 -25.29 -21.99
C SER A 66 -51.65 -24.07 -22.94
N SER A 67 -50.85 -24.08 -24.03
CA SER A 67 -51.19 -24.76 -25.29
C SER A 67 -50.07 -24.76 -26.36
N HIS A 68 -49.89 -25.93 -26.99
CA HIS A 68 -49.57 -26.25 -28.39
C HIS A 68 -48.49 -25.49 -29.21
N ASN A 69 -47.46 -26.20 -29.70
CA ASN A 69 -47.49 -26.80 -31.06
C ASN A 69 -46.24 -27.64 -31.44
N ASN A 70 -46.54 -28.90 -31.80
CA ASN A 70 -46.05 -29.74 -32.90
C ASN A 70 -44.55 -29.90 -33.28
N SER A 71 -44.07 -31.13 -33.02
CA SER A 71 -43.42 -32.08 -33.93
C SER A 71 -42.44 -31.57 -35.01
N ASN A 72 -41.15 -31.93 -34.87
CA ASN A 72 -40.58 -32.87 -35.84
C ASN A 72 -39.41 -33.68 -35.28
N LYS A 73 -39.60 -34.99 -35.35
CA LYS A 73 -38.71 -36.06 -34.93
C LYS A 73 -37.73 -36.36 -36.07
N THR A 74 -36.49 -35.90 -35.93
CA THR A 74 -35.39 -36.41 -36.75
C THR A 74 -34.42 -37.16 -35.84
N LYS A 75 -34.66 -38.47 -35.73
CA LYS A 75 -33.66 -39.41 -35.21
C LYS A 75 -32.50 -39.41 -36.19
N ASN A 76 -31.38 -38.81 -35.82
CA ASN A 76 -30.09 -39.10 -36.43
C ASN A 76 -29.16 -39.73 -35.39
N PRO A 77 -28.38 -40.74 -35.79
CA PRO A 77 -27.71 -41.66 -34.88
C PRO A 77 -26.58 -40.93 -34.14
N VAL A 78 -26.49 -41.19 -32.84
CA VAL A 78 -25.34 -40.84 -32.00
C VAL A 78 -24.12 -41.56 -32.57
N LYS A 79 -23.42 -40.90 -33.50
CA LYS A 79 -22.04 -41.22 -33.83
C LYS A 79 -21.22 -40.80 -32.62
N ASN A 80 -20.91 -41.79 -31.78
CA ASN A 80 -19.87 -41.72 -30.77
C ASN A 80 -18.53 -41.57 -31.51
N VAL A 81 -18.24 -40.36 -31.98
CA VAL A 81 -16.93 -40.01 -32.52
C VAL A 81 -16.04 -39.77 -31.31
N SER A 82 -15.34 -40.81 -30.89
CA SER A 82 -14.12 -40.66 -30.09
C SER A 82 -13.07 -39.98 -30.96
N THR A 83 -13.25 -38.69 -31.23
CA THR A 83 -12.23 -37.81 -31.79
C THR A 83 -11.08 -37.78 -30.79
N ASN A 84 -9.91 -38.25 -31.19
CA ASN A 84 -8.66 -38.04 -30.47
C ASN A 84 -8.48 -36.53 -30.21
N LEU A 85 -8.88 -36.08 -29.02
CA LEU A 85 -8.74 -34.70 -28.56
C LEU A 85 -7.25 -34.44 -28.33
N ILE A 86 -6.64 -33.66 -29.24
CA ILE A 86 -5.25 -33.22 -29.12
C ILE A 86 -5.25 -31.84 -28.45
N ALA A 87 -4.60 -31.75 -27.30
CA ALA A 87 -4.47 -30.49 -26.56
C ALA A 87 -3.86 -29.39 -27.45
N GLY A 88 -4.48 -28.22 -27.46
CA GLY A 88 -4.02 -27.05 -28.21
C GLY A 88 -4.23 -27.09 -29.73
N LYS A 89 -4.86 -28.14 -30.28
CA LYS A 89 -5.06 -28.23 -31.74
C LYS A 89 -6.01 -27.14 -32.24
N GLY A 90 -5.51 -26.24 -33.09
CA GLY A 90 -6.26 -25.12 -33.65
C GLY A 90 -6.42 -23.92 -32.71
N GLN A 91 -5.85 -24.00 -31.50
CA GLN A 91 -5.84 -22.90 -30.53
C GLN A 91 -4.56 -22.06 -30.69
N PRO A 92 -4.60 -20.75 -30.36
CA PRO A 92 -3.43 -19.89 -30.46
C PRO A 92 -2.33 -20.36 -29.49
N LYS A 93 -1.08 -20.40 -29.95
CA LYS A 93 0.08 -20.68 -29.08
C LYS A 93 0.61 -19.43 -28.38
N VAL A 94 0.32 -18.26 -28.95
CA VAL A 94 0.75 -16.95 -28.49
C VAL A 94 -0.40 -15.96 -28.70
N GLY A 95 -0.61 -15.07 -27.73
CA GLY A 95 -1.62 -14.03 -27.82
C GLY A 95 -1.47 -12.95 -26.76
N THR A 96 -2.17 -11.84 -26.93
CA THR A 96 -2.27 -10.77 -25.91
C THR A 96 -3.54 -10.96 -25.11
N ILE A 97 -3.41 -11.14 -23.80
CA ILE A 97 -4.58 -11.31 -22.92
C ILE A 97 -5.34 -10.00 -22.81
N LYS A 98 -6.65 -10.06 -23.01
CA LYS A 98 -7.59 -8.93 -22.88
C LYS A 98 -8.47 -9.05 -21.65
N ARG A 99 -8.84 -10.27 -21.26
CA ARG A 99 -9.74 -10.51 -20.13
C ARG A 99 -9.45 -11.88 -19.50
N ILE A 100 -9.56 -11.94 -18.18
CA ILE A 100 -9.54 -13.18 -17.39
C ILE A 100 -10.69 -13.06 -16.37
N GLU A 101 -11.56 -14.07 -16.36
CA GLU A 101 -12.78 -14.10 -15.56
C GLU A 101 -12.94 -15.45 -14.88
N GLN A 102 -13.22 -15.42 -13.57
CA GLN A 102 -13.58 -16.62 -12.82
C GLN A 102 -15.00 -17.01 -13.22
N GLY A 103 -15.15 -18.15 -13.89
CA GLY A 103 -16.43 -18.78 -14.14
C GLY A 103 -16.70 -19.91 -13.16
N ASP A 104 -17.90 -20.46 -13.20
CA ASP A 104 -18.28 -21.57 -12.31
C ASP A 104 -17.74 -22.93 -12.77
N LEU A 105 -17.46 -23.07 -14.08
CA LEU A 105 -16.99 -24.32 -14.68
C LEU A 105 -15.51 -24.29 -15.05
N ALA A 106 -14.95 -23.10 -15.29
CA ALA A 106 -13.55 -22.92 -15.66
C ALA A 106 -13.12 -21.46 -15.42
N CYS A 107 -11.82 -21.21 -15.54
CA CYS A 107 -11.33 -19.86 -15.76
C CYS A 107 -11.48 -19.49 -17.25
N TYR A 108 -12.11 -18.35 -17.57
CA TYR A 108 -12.28 -17.90 -18.94
C TYR A 108 -11.24 -16.86 -19.33
N VAL A 109 -10.52 -17.10 -20.43
CA VAL A 109 -9.46 -16.22 -20.92
C VAL A 109 -9.80 -15.72 -22.31
N THR A 110 -9.93 -14.41 -22.45
CA THR A 110 -10.05 -13.74 -23.75
C THR A 110 -8.71 -13.18 -24.18
N LEU A 111 -8.28 -13.51 -25.39
CA LEU A 111 -7.00 -13.06 -25.94
C LEU A 111 -7.09 -12.78 -27.44
N VAL A 112 -6.20 -11.93 -27.93
CA VAL A 112 -6.03 -11.65 -29.37
C VAL A 112 -4.76 -12.32 -29.85
N ASP A 113 -4.86 -13.17 -30.87
CA ASP A 113 -3.71 -13.87 -31.46
C ASP A 113 -2.85 -12.97 -32.34
N GLU A 114 -1.77 -13.51 -32.91
CA GLU A 114 -0.85 -12.74 -33.77
C GLU A 114 -1.47 -12.29 -35.10
N LYS A 115 -2.62 -12.86 -35.49
CA LYS A 115 -3.38 -12.48 -36.68
C LYS A 115 -4.45 -11.42 -36.36
N GLY A 116 -4.53 -10.95 -35.11
CA GLY A 116 -5.55 -10.00 -34.67
C GLY A 116 -6.92 -10.63 -34.40
N LYS A 117 -7.03 -11.96 -34.39
CA LYS A 117 -8.29 -12.65 -34.11
C LYS A 117 -8.47 -12.83 -32.60
N GLU A 118 -9.66 -12.50 -32.11
CA GLU A 118 -10.04 -12.75 -30.72
C GLU A 118 -10.45 -14.22 -30.51
N HIS A 119 -10.03 -14.77 -29.36
CA HIS A 119 -10.35 -16.12 -28.91
C HIS A 119 -10.82 -16.05 -27.46
N ASN A 120 -11.89 -16.79 -27.15
CA ASN A 120 -12.33 -17.05 -25.79
C ASN A 120 -12.05 -18.53 -25.47
N LEU A 121 -11.21 -18.78 -24.48
CA LEU A 121 -10.66 -20.10 -24.19
C LEU A 121 -10.87 -20.45 -22.72
N SER A 122 -11.21 -21.71 -22.46
CA SER A 122 -11.21 -22.29 -21.13
C SER A 122 -9.78 -22.46 -20.63
N ALA A 123 -9.58 -22.21 -19.34
CA ALA A 123 -8.33 -22.34 -18.63
C ALA A 123 -8.57 -23.06 -17.30
N ASP A 124 -7.49 -23.63 -16.77
CA ASP A 124 -7.44 -24.17 -15.42
C ASP A 124 -7.81 -23.08 -14.40
N PHE A 125 -8.49 -23.44 -13.32
CA PHE A 125 -8.88 -22.51 -12.26
C PHE A 125 -7.67 -21.80 -11.62
N GLU A 126 -6.49 -22.44 -11.61
CA GLU A 126 -5.25 -21.84 -11.09
C GLU A 126 -4.81 -20.58 -11.86
N ILE A 127 -5.31 -20.38 -13.08
CA ILE A 127 -4.99 -19.22 -13.91
C ILE A 127 -5.71 -17.95 -13.42
N CYS A 128 -6.91 -18.07 -12.88
CA CYS A 128 -7.75 -16.92 -12.57
C CYS A 128 -7.21 -16.00 -11.45
N PRO A 129 -6.64 -16.52 -10.35
CA PRO A 129 -5.94 -15.71 -9.35
C PRO A 129 -4.76 -14.91 -9.92
N GLN A 130 -4.22 -15.32 -11.08
CA GLN A 130 -3.06 -14.69 -11.72
C GLN A 130 -3.45 -13.61 -12.73
N LYS A 131 -4.72 -13.17 -12.75
CA LYS A 131 -5.27 -12.17 -13.68
C LYS A 131 -4.35 -10.96 -13.90
N GLU A 132 -3.89 -10.35 -12.81
CA GLU A 132 -3.06 -9.14 -12.83
C GLU A 132 -1.69 -9.35 -13.50
N GLN A 133 -1.17 -10.58 -13.45
CA GLN A 133 0.14 -10.90 -14.03
C GLN A 133 0.09 -10.95 -15.56
N PHE A 134 -1.07 -11.31 -16.12
CA PHE A 134 -1.20 -11.60 -17.54
C PHE A 134 -2.02 -10.57 -18.32
N LEU A 135 -2.88 -9.79 -17.66
CA LEU A 135 -3.72 -8.81 -18.33
C LEU A 135 -2.90 -7.83 -19.18
N ASN A 136 -3.31 -7.65 -20.45
CA ASN A 136 -2.64 -6.83 -21.45
C ASN A 136 -1.17 -7.23 -21.71
N LYS A 137 -0.77 -8.46 -21.40
CA LYS A 137 0.55 -9.01 -21.74
C LYS A 137 0.45 -9.97 -22.92
N LYS A 138 1.49 -9.97 -23.75
CA LYS A 138 1.70 -11.01 -24.75
C LYS A 138 2.25 -12.25 -24.02
N VAL A 139 1.58 -13.38 -24.18
CA VAL A 139 1.90 -14.63 -23.47
C VAL A 139 2.03 -15.80 -24.43
N LYS A 140 2.85 -16.77 -24.04
CA LYS A 140 2.87 -18.15 -24.55
C LYS A 140 1.84 -18.94 -23.77
N LEU A 141 1.09 -19.78 -24.47
CA LEU A 141 0.05 -20.61 -23.90
C LEU A 141 0.47 -22.08 -23.96
N SER A 142 0.25 -22.82 -22.89
CA SER A 142 0.38 -24.28 -22.86
C SER A 142 -0.96 -24.91 -22.52
N TYR A 143 -1.29 -25.99 -23.21
CA TYR A 143 -2.61 -26.63 -23.13
C TYR A 143 -2.50 -28.07 -22.63
N LYS A 144 -3.53 -28.51 -21.90
CA LYS A 144 -3.80 -29.92 -21.61
C LYS A 144 -5.28 -30.21 -21.82
N ILE A 145 -5.62 -31.48 -21.98
CA ILE A 145 -7.02 -31.91 -21.92
C ILE A 145 -7.40 -32.02 -20.45
N LEU A 146 -8.31 -31.16 -20.01
CA LEU A 146 -8.88 -31.18 -18.67
C LEU A 146 -10.31 -31.70 -18.71
N THR A 147 -10.76 -32.17 -17.55
CA THR A 147 -12.10 -32.70 -17.33
C THR A 147 -12.90 -31.62 -16.62
N PHE A 148 -13.97 -31.15 -17.25
CA PHE A 148 -14.89 -30.13 -16.72
C PHE A 148 -16.27 -30.73 -16.45
N ASN A 149 -16.99 -30.15 -15.51
CA ASN A 149 -18.39 -30.50 -15.28
C ASN A 149 -19.26 -29.92 -16.40
N ASP A 150 -20.32 -30.64 -16.77
CA ASP A 150 -21.22 -30.26 -17.85
C ASP A 150 -22.26 -29.19 -17.47
N CYS A 151 -22.50 -28.95 -16.17
CA CYS A 151 -23.35 -27.85 -15.73
C CYS A 151 -23.03 -27.38 -14.30
N GLN A 152 -23.64 -26.25 -13.92
CA GLN A 152 -23.50 -25.57 -12.62
C GLN A 152 -24.46 -26.06 -11.52
N SER A 153 -25.36 -27.02 -11.84
CA SER A 153 -26.49 -27.41 -10.98
C SER A 153 -26.45 -28.89 -10.62
N ASN A 154 -27.41 -29.32 -9.80
CA ASN A 154 -27.60 -30.68 -9.33
C ASN A 154 -28.78 -31.27 -10.13
N GLU A 155 -28.49 -32.08 -11.14
CA GLU A 155 -29.42 -32.91 -11.94
C GLU A 155 -30.07 -32.34 -13.23
N PRO A 156 -29.99 -33.10 -14.35
CA PRO A 156 -29.14 -34.28 -14.56
C PRO A 156 -27.72 -33.81 -14.92
N CYS A 157 -27.01 -33.24 -13.95
CA CYS A 157 -25.57 -33.03 -13.97
C CYS A 157 -24.86 -34.36 -13.68
N GLY A 158 -23.66 -34.52 -14.22
CA GLY A 158 -22.86 -35.72 -13.93
C GLY A 158 -22.13 -36.30 -15.12
N LYS A 159 -22.18 -35.65 -16.29
CA LYS A 159 -21.27 -36.01 -17.38
C LYS A 159 -20.08 -35.08 -17.32
N THR A 160 -18.90 -35.68 -17.18
CA THR A 160 -17.67 -34.92 -17.34
C THR A 160 -17.36 -34.71 -18.82
N LYS A 161 -17.11 -33.48 -19.24
CA LYS A 161 -16.65 -33.15 -20.59
C LYS A 161 -15.14 -32.96 -20.59
N LYS A 162 -14.44 -33.58 -21.53
CA LYS A 162 -13.01 -33.36 -21.76
C LYS A 162 -12.81 -32.23 -22.76
N GLU A 163 -12.09 -31.19 -22.37
CA GLU A 163 -11.79 -30.04 -23.24
C GLU A 163 -10.32 -29.63 -23.17
N SER A 164 -9.82 -29.02 -24.25
CA SER A 164 -8.47 -28.44 -24.28
C SER A 164 -8.48 -27.09 -23.58
N ALA A 165 -7.78 -27.02 -22.45
CA ALA A 165 -7.72 -25.83 -21.61
C ALA A 165 -6.28 -25.35 -21.39
N ILE A 166 -6.15 -24.05 -21.17
CA ILE A 166 -4.88 -23.41 -20.83
C ILE A 166 -4.50 -23.83 -19.41
N VAL A 167 -3.33 -24.45 -19.26
CA VAL A 167 -2.79 -24.84 -17.94
C VAL A 167 -1.58 -24.02 -17.54
N LYS A 168 -1.00 -23.26 -18.47
CA LYS A 168 0.16 -22.41 -18.18
C LYS A 168 0.20 -21.24 -19.15
N MET A 169 0.50 -20.06 -18.60
CA MET A 169 0.81 -18.86 -19.36
C MET A 169 2.21 -18.36 -19.01
N GLU A 170 2.99 -18.00 -20.02
CA GLU A 170 4.34 -17.43 -19.85
C GLU A 170 4.42 -16.11 -20.60
N VAL A 171 4.76 -15.00 -19.94
CA VAL A 171 4.87 -13.72 -20.64
C VAL A 171 6.04 -13.75 -21.64
N ILE A 172 5.75 -13.51 -22.93
CA ILE A 172 6.77 -13.39 -23.98
C ILE A 172 6.84 -11.93 -24.40
N GLY A 173 8.03 -11.33 -24.33
CA GLY A 173 8.23 -9.97 -24.82
C GLY A 173 7.79 -8.87 -23.86
N SER A 174 7.64 -9.17 -22.57
CA SER A 174 7.96 -8.14 -21.58
C SER A 174 9.40 -7.76 -21.81
N ALA A 175 9.64 -6.64 -22.50
CA ALA A 175 10.92 -5.97 -22.41
C ALA A 175 11.29 -5.99 -20.94
N LYS A 176 12.43 -6.62 -20.62
CA LYS A 176 13.08 -6.45 -19.32
C LYS A 176 12.97 -4.96 -18.99
N PRO A 177 12.66 -4.54 -17.76
CA PRO A 177 12.59 -3.12 -17.46
C PRO A 177 13.93 -2.45 -17.83
N VAL A 178 13.99 -1.88 -19.04
CA VAL A 178 15.18 -1.22 -19.56
C VAL A 178 15.01 0.21 -19.10
N ALA A 179 15.63 0.52 -17.96
CA ALA A 179 15.92 1.91 -17.64
C ALA A 179 16.60 2.52 -18.89
N GLY A 180 16.04 3.59 -19.43
CA GLY A 180 16.67 4.36 -20.50
C GLY A 180 18.09 4.78 -20.08
N LYS A 181 19.00 4.98 -21.04
CA LYS A 181 20.35 5.49 -20.75
C LYS A 181 20.23 6.76 -19.88
N GLY A 182 20.74 6.69 -18.65
CA GLY A 182 20.72 7.81 -17.69
C GLY A 182 19.55 7.80 -16.69
N GLN A 183 18.63 6.83 -16.74
CA GLN A 183 17.58 6.69 -15.74
C GLN A 183 18.09 5.93 -14.50
N PRO A 184 17.80 6.40 -13.28
CA PRO A 184 18.27 5.78 -12.05
C PRO A 184 17.57 4.43 -11.82
N LYS A 185 18.34 3.43 -11.37
CA LYS A 185 17.78 2.11 -10.98
C LYS A 185 17.32 2.07 -9.53
N ILE A 186 17.96 2.90 -8.70
CA ILE A 186 17.71 3.05 -7.28
C ILE A 186 17.71 4.55 -6.97
N GLY A 187 16.81 4.99 -6.10
CA GLY A 187 16.79 6.36 -5.63
C GLY A 187 15.90 6.53 -4.41
N THR A 188 16.04 7.66 -3.73
CA THR A 188 15.17 8.07 -2.62
C THR A 188 14.10 9.00 -3.16
N ILE A 189 12.84 8.61 -3.01
CA ILE A 189 11.72 9.42 -3.49
C ILE A 189 11.57 10.66 -2.61
N LYS A 190 11.52 11.83 -3.22
CA LYS A 190 11.26 13.11 -2.55
C LYS A 190 9.81 13.54 -2.69
N ARG A 191 9.22 13.33 -3.86
CA ARG A 191 7.87 13.81 -4.19
C ARG A 191 7.23 12.91 -5.23
N ILE A 192 5.92 12.73 -5.13
CA ILE A 192 5.09 12.09 -6.13
C ILE A 192 3.86 12.97 -6.32
N GLU A 193 3.58 13.34 -7.57
CA GLU A 193 2.49 14.23 -7.93
C GLU A 193 1.65 13.61 -9.04
N GLN A 194 0.33 13.66 -8.88
CA GLN A 194 -0.60 13.24 -9.92
C GLN A 194 -0.78 14.39 -10.91
N GLY A 195 -0.25 14.22 -12.12
CA GLY A 195 -0.52 15.12 -13.23
C GLY A 195 -1.61 14.58 -14.14
N ASP A 196 -1.97 15.33 -15.18
CA ASP A 196 -3.08 14.95 -16.06
C ASP A 196 -2.66 13.89 -17.11
N LEU A 197 -1.38 13.84 -17.45
CA LEU A 197 -0.84 12.92 -18.46
C LEU A 197 -0.10 11.73 -17.87
N ALA A 198 0.45 11.88 -16.67
CA ALA A 198 1.22 10.85 -15.98
C ALA A 198 1.27 11.12 -14.47
N CYS A 199 1.72 10.13 -13.72
CA CYS A 199 2.24 10.35 -12.39
C CYS A 199 3.68 10.88 -12.49
N TYR A 200 4.03 11.95 -11.78
CA TYR A 200 5.39 12.51 -11.79
C TYR A 200 6.11 12.17 -10.49
N VAL A 201 7.32 11.64 -10.61
CA VAL A 201 8.14 11.18 -9.48
C VAL A 201 9.43 11.97 -9.44
N ASN A 202 9.61 12.74 -8.37
CA ASN A 202 10.87 13.38 -8.04
C ASN A 202 11.68 12.50 -7.07
N LEU A 203 12.93 12.20 -7.42
CA LEU A 203 13.80 11.35 -6.63
C LEU A 203 15.27 11.77 -6.75
N ILE A 204 16.06 11.43 -5.73
CA ILE A 204 17.52 11.57 -5.75
C ILE A 204 18.15 10.20 -5.97
N ASP A 205 19.03 10.07 -6.96
CA ASP A 205 19.74 8.82 -7.24
C ASP A 205 20.91 8.58 -6.28
N GLU A 206 21.61 7.45 -6.44
CA GLU A 206 22.75 7.07 -5.59
C GLU A 206 23.97 7.99 -5.74
N THR A 207 24.00 8.82 -6.79
CA THR A 207 25.06 9.83 -7.01
C THR A 207 24.68 11.20 -6.44
N GLY A 208 23.50 11.34 -5.82
CA GLY A 208 23.00 12.61 -5.30
C GLY A 208 22.34 13.51 -6.34
N LYS A 209 22.11 13.01 -7.57
CA LYS A 209 21.47 13.79 -8.64
C LYS A 209 19.95 13.66 -8.56
N GLU A 210 19.26 14.78 -8.68
CA GLU A 210 17.80 14.83 -8.78
C GLU A 210 17.29 14.44 -10.16
N HIS A 211 16.19 13.70 -10.18
CA HIS A 211 15.46 13.29 -11.38
C HIS A 211 13.97 13.54 -11.20
N ASN A 212 13.32 14.01 -12.27
CA ASN A 212 11.87 14.04 -12.39
C ASN A 212 11.47 13.10 -13.52
N ILE A 213 10.71 12.05 -13.19
CA ILE A 213 10.44 10.94 -14.11
C ILE A 213 8.95 10.64 -14.13
N SER A 214 8.41 10.46 -15.34
CA SER A 214 7.06 9.97 -15.55
C SER A 214 6.88 8.54 -15.04
N ALA A 215 5.71 8.27 -14.49
CA ALA A 215 5.33 6.99 -13.91
C ALA A 215 3.88 6.64 -14.29
N ASP A 216 3.57 5.36 -14.18
CA ASP A 216 2.22 4.84 -14.29
C ASP A 216 1.32 5.47 -13.20
N PHE A 217 0.05 5.75 -13.53
CA PHE A 217 -0.88 6.36 -12.58
C PHE A 217 -1.07 5.55 -11.29
N ASN A 218 -0.91 4.23 -11.35
CA ASN A 218 -0.99 3.38 -10.16
C ASN A 218 0.08 3.73 -9.11
N ILE A 219 1.22 4.31 -9.51
CA ILE A 219 2.24 4.79 -8.57
C ILE A 219 1.72 5.93 -7.71
N CYS A 220 0.89 6.81 -8.26
CA CYS A 220 0.35 7.97 -7.55
C CYS A 220 -0.71 7.57 -6.51
N ALA A 221 -1.47 6.50 -6.76
CA ALA A 221 -2.40 5.95 -5.76
C ALA A 221 -1.68 5.49 -4.49
N ASP A 222 -0.44 5.02 -4.64
CA ASP A 222 0.40 4.49 -3.58
C ASP A 222 1.47 5.48 -3.10
N LYS A 223 1.33 6.78 -3.40
CA LYS A 223 2.39 7.78 -3.18
C LYS A 223 3.00 7.72 -1.77
N GLU A 224 2.17 7.58 -0.75
CA GLU A 224 2.55 7.59 0.67
C GLU A 224 3.47 6.42 1.05
N LYS A 225 3.36 5.30 0.34
CA LYS A 225 4.22 4.12 0.55
C LYS A 225 5.67 4.39 0.15
N PHE A 226 5.90 5.36 -0.73
CA PHE A 226 7.18 5.55 -1.40
C PHE A 226 7.90 6.83 -1.00
N ILE A 227 7.19 7.90 -0.58
CA ILE A 227 7.83 9.15 -0.14
C ILE A 227 8.88 8.88 0.95
N ASN A 228 10.05 9.50 0.79
CA ASN A 228 11.22 9.37 1.66
C ASN A 228 11.76 7.94 1.80
N LYS A 229 11.32 7.00 0.95
CA LYS A 229 11.86 5.65 0.90
C LYS A 229 12.89 5.53 -0.20
N ARG A 230 13.93 4.74 0.09
CA ARG A 230 14.85 4.24 -0.93
C ARG A 230 14.17 3.10 -1.68
N VAL A 231 14.00 3.25 -2.98
CA VAL A 231 13.26 2.30 -3.81
C VAL A 231 14.11 1.82 -4.99
N LYS A 232 13.89 0.58 -5.38
CA LYS A 232 14.21 0.04 -6.70
C LYS A 232 13.16 0.48 -7.69
N LEU A 233 13.61 0.99 -8.83
CA LEU A 233 12.74 1.47 -9.90
C LEU A 233 12.71 0.44 -11.03
N SER A 234 11.51 0.13 -11.52
CA SER A 234 11.32 -0.68 -12.73
C SER A 234 10.59 0.13 -13.78
N TYR A 235 11.12 0.10 -15.00
CA TYR A 235 10.66 0.92 -16.11
C TYR A 235 9.97 0.10 -17.19
N LYS A 236 8.99 0.68 -17.88
CA LYS A 236 8.49 0.18 -19.16
C LYS A 236 8.21 1.35 -20.08
N ILE A 237 8.23 1.08 -21.39
CA ILE A 237 7.75 2.03 -22.38
C ILE A 237 6.22 2.05 -22.30
N LEU A 238 5.66 3.17 -21.87
CA LEU A 238 4.22 3.43 -21.87
C LEU A 238 3.86 4.36 -23.03
N ASN A 239 2.60 4.26 -23.47
CA ASN A 239 2.03 5.20 -24.42
C ASN A 239 1.37 6.32 -23.62
N PHE A 240 1.89 7.53 -23.76
CA PHE A 240 1.31 8.75 -23.20
C PHE A 240 0.55 9.51 -24.29
N ASN A 241 -0.52 10.19 -23.90
CA ASN A 241 -1.21 11.11 -24.79
C ASN A 241 -0.39 12.41 -24.91
N ASP A 242 -0.31 12.97 -26.12
CA ASP A 242 0.48 14.17 -26.40
C ASP A 242 -0.20 15.49 -25.94
N CYS A 243 -1.46 15.46 -25.48
CA CYS A 243 -2.11 16.66 -24.93
C CYS A 243 -3.28 16.35 -23.97
N GLN A 244 -3.76 17.41 -23.31
CA GLN A 244 -4.86 17.41 -22.33
C GLN A 244 -6.25 17.81 -22.91
N SER A 245 -6.37 18.15 -24.21
CA SER A 245 -7.65 18.60 -24.81
C SER A 245 -7.70 18.49 -26.35
N ASN A 246 -8.91 18.36 -26.92
CA ASN A 246 -9.19 17.99 -28.32
C ASN A 246 -8.49 18.86 -29.40
N GLU A 247 -7.59 18.18 -30.11
CA GLU A 247 -7.14 18.35 -31.50
C GLU A 247 -6.11 19.43 -31.94
N PRO A 248 -5.11 19.05 -32.78
CA PRO A 248 -4.88 17.71 -33.33
C PRO A 248 -4.04 16.86 -32.37
N CYS A 249 -4.74 16.04 -31.58
CA CYS A 249 -4.20 15.08 -30.64
C CYS A 249 -4.33 13.72 -31.29
N GLY A 250 -3.19 13.13 -31.68
CA GLY A 250 -3.21 11.90 -32.47
C GLY A 250 -1.90 11.14 -32.51
N LYS A 251 -0.88 11.59 -31.78
CA LYS A 251 0.39 10.87 -31.67
C LYS A 251 0.54 10.38 -30.24
N THR A 252 0.46 9.06 -30.06
CA THR A 252 0.84 8.44 -28.79
C THR A 252 2.35 8.58 -28.64
N LYS A 253 2.82 9.33 -27.65
CA LYS A 253 4.23 9.43 -27.33
C LYS A 253 4.65 8.20 -26.52
N LYS A 254 5.64 7.47 -27.01
CA LYS A 254 6.22 6.32 -26.30
C LYS A 254 7.34 6.82 -25.40
N GLU A 255 7.20 6.68 -24.09
CA GLU A 255 8.20 7.12 -23.13
C GLU A 255 8.46 6.07 -22.04
N SER A 256 9.71 5.99 -21.58
CA SER A 256 10.11 5.10 -20.49
C SER A 256 9.62 5.68 -19.16
N ALA A 257 8.71 4.97 -18.52
CA ALA A 257 8.08 5.39 -17.27
C ALA A 257 8.20 4.34 -16.18
N ILE A 258 8.20 4.80 -14.94
CA ILE A 258 8.24 3.92 -13.76
C ILE A 258 6.90 3.19 -13.66
N VAL A 259 6.94 1.87 -13.72
CA VAL A 259 5.74 1.02 -13.59
C VAL A 259 5.69 0.23 -12.29
N LYS A 260 6.81 0.18 -11.57
CA LYS A 260 6.89 -0.47 -10.27
C LYS A 260 8.00 0.16 -9.45
N MET A 261 7.70 0.41 -8.18
CA MET A 261 8.66 0.75 -7.15
C MET A 261 8.69 -0.36 -6.11
N GLU A 262 9.87 -0.68 -5.61
CA GLU A 262 10.05 -1.70 -4.58
C GLU A 262 11.00 -1.15 -3.52
N VAL A 263 10.55 -1.00 -2.28
CA VAL A 263 11.37 -0.42 -1.21
C VAL A 263 12.58 -1.34 -0.94
N ILE A 264 13.79 -0.80 -1.01
CA ILE A 264 15.03 -1.52 -0.67
C ILE A 264 15.59 -0.92 0.61
N GLY A 265 15.71 -1.74 1.66
CA GLY A 265 16.35 -1.33 2.92
C GLY A 265 15.40 -0.82 4.01
N GLY A 266 14.09 -1.04 3.87
CA GLY A 266 13.16 -0.99 4.99
C GLY A 266 12.92 -2.40 5.51
N SER A 267 13.19 -2.65 6.80
CA SER A 267 12.65 -3.80 7.50
C SER A 267 11.14 -3.88 7.25
N LYS A 268 10.66 -5.11 7.00
CA LYS A 268 9.26 -5.43 6.69
C LYS A 268 8.30 -4.62 7.55
N SER A 269 7.51 -3.76 6.92
CA SER A 269 6.29 -3.18 7.47
C SER A 269 5.19 -3.53 6.48
N GLU A 270 4.56 -4.67 6.71
CA GLU A 270 3.17 -4.87 6.35
C GLU A 270 2.31 -4.15 7.40
N LYS A 271 1.22 -3.55 6.92
CA LYS A 271 0.14 -2.85 7.61
C LYS A 271 0.39 -1.42 8.12
N SER A 272 -0.39 -0.54 7.49
CA SER A 272 -1.06 0.68 7.98
C SER A 272 -0.20 1.85 8.47
N SER A 273 -0.31 2.94 7.71
CA SER A 273 -0.68 4.29 8.19
C SER A 273 -0.79 4.45 9.71
N GLY A 274 0.07 5.30 10.31
CA GLY A 274 -0.15 5.85 11.66
C GLY A 274 1.11 6.08 12.52
N ASP A 275 2.01 5.11 12.61
CA ASP A 275 2.79 4.97 13.87
C ASP A 275 4.20 5.54 13.85
N THR A 276 4.53 6.38 12.87
CA THR A 276 5.88 6.95 12.76
C THR A 276 5.83 8.46 12.60
N GLN A 277 6.44 9.18 13.53
CA GLN A 277 6.64 10.63 13.47
C GLN A 277 8.13 10.92 13.31
N THR A 278 8.49 11.77 12.36
CA THR A 278 9.86 12.28 12.22
C THR A 278 9.87 13.74 12.62
N LEU A 279 10.78 14.12 13.51
CA LEU A 279 10.98 15.47 13.99
C LEU A 279 12.38 15.96 13.63
N SER A 280 12.52 17.22 13.19
CA SER A 280 13.82 17.79 12.90
C SER A 280 13.87 19.30 13.12
N ASN A 281 15.06 19.79 13.47
CA ASN A 281 15.40 21.21 13.51
C ASN A 281 16.63 21.53 12.62
N GLY A 282 17.00 20.61 11.71
CA GLY A 282 18.17 20.71 10.85
C GLY A 282 19.48 20.22 11.50
N GLU A 283 19.61 20.33 12.83
CA GLU A 283 20.77 19.80 13.55
C GLU A 283 20.54 18.37 14.06
N TRP A 284 19.30 18.07 14.41
CA TRP A 284 18.86 16.76 14.87
C TRP A 284 17.73 16.23 13.99
N THR A 285 17.74 14.93 13.77
CA THR A 285 16.62 14.20 13.15
C THR A 285 16.22 13.07 14.07
N ILE A 286 14.96 13.06 14.50
CA ILE A 286 14.43 12.11 15.48
C ILE A 286 13.24 11.41 14.85
N LYS A 287 13.37 10.11 14.65
CA LYS A 287 12.30 9.24 14.20
C LYS A 287 11.76 8.47 15.38
N LEU A 288 10.49 8.72 15.68
CA LEU A 288 9.72 8.06 16.71
C LEU A 288 8.79 7.07 16.03
N SER A 289 8.73 5.84 16.52
CA SER A 289 7.85 4.81 15.94
C SER A 289 7.21 3.92 17.00
N ASN A 290 6.22 3.12 16.61
CA ASN A 290 5.47 2.23 17.52
C ASN A 290 4.67 3.04 18.55
N TYR A 291 4.07 4.15 18.12
CA TYR A 291 3.26 5.02 18.99
C TYR A 291 1.92 4.39 19.39
N ASP A 292 1.35 3.55 18.52
CA ASP A 292 0.21 2.66 18.77
C ASP A 292 0.40 1.72 19.96
N SER A 293 1.65 1.47 20.38
CA SER A 293 1.91 0.69 21.60
C SER A 293 1.46 1.39 22.88
N TRP A 294 1.14 2.68 22.83
CA TRP A 294 0.61 3.45 23.94
C TRP A 294 -0.93 3.47 23.89
N ASP A 295 -1.54 2.97 24.96
CA ASP A 295 -3.00 2.82 25.12
C ASP A 295 -3.68 4.08 25.71
N GLY A 296 -2.95 5.18 25.85
CA GLY A 296 -3.43 6.42 26.49
C GLY A 296 -3.21 6.46 28.00
N VAL A 297 -2.71 5.38 28.63
CA VAL A 297 -2.44 5.35 30.07
C VAL A 297 -1.05 5.92 30.37
N ASN A 298 -0.93 6.76 31.39
CA ASN A 298 0.37 7.37 31.71
C ASN A 298 1.41 6.32 32.11
N ASN A 299 2.64 6.52 31.62
CA ASN A 299 3.81 5.66 31.80
C ASN A 299 3.70 4.27 31.13
N THR A 300 2.78 4.09 30.18
CA THR A 300 2.71 2.88 29.32
C THR A 300 3.35 3.16 27.95
N GLY A 301 3.27 2.20 27.03
CA GLY A 301 3.91 2.28 25.72
C GLY A 301 5.21 1.47 25.60
N ASN A 302 5.64 1.32 24.35
CA ASN A 302 6.92 0.76 23.93
C ASN A 302 7.43 1.53 22.71
N VAL A 303 7.41 2.87 22.80
CA VAL A 303 7.79 3.73 21.68
C VAL A 303 9.28 3.53 21.37
N LYS A 304 9.61 3.48 20.09
CA LYS A 304 10.97 3.36 19.60
C LYS A 304 11.49 4.73 19.20
N TYR A 305 12.75 4.99 19.52
CA TYR A 305 13.47 6.21 19.20
C TYR A 305 14.64 5.88 18.29
N ASN A 306 14.82 6.65 17.23
CA ASN A 306 16.06 6.72 16.46
C ASN A 306 16.40 8.20 16.28
N GLY A 307 17.45 8.68 16.94
CA GLY A 307 17.90 10.06 16.86
C GLY A 307 19.29 10.14 16.26
N CYS A 308 19.47 11.00 15.26
CA CYS A 308 20.73 11.29 14.61
C CYS A 308 21.09 12.77 14.73
N ASP A 309 22.37 13.06 14.98
CA ASP A 309 22.92 14.41 14.85
C ASP A 309 23.27 14.75 13.38
N SER A 310 23.63 16.01 13.13
CA SER A 310 24.02 16.51 11.80
C SER A 310 25.30 15.88 11.24
N LYS A 311 26.07 15.17 12.06
CA LYS A 311 27.28 14.44 11.66
C LYS A 311 26.98 12.97 11.31
N GLY A 312 25.73 12.54 11.46
CA GLY A 312 25.29 11.18 11.17
C GLY A 312 25.53 10.19 12.32
N ASN A 313 25.85 10.67 13.54
CA ASN A 313 25.91 9.80 14.71
C ASN A 313 24.49 9.54 15.18
N CYS A 314 24.07 8.27 15.08
CA CYS A 314 22.71 7.85 15.41
C CYS A 314 22.68 6.96 16.67
N LEU A 315 21.59 7.08 17.42
CA LEU A 315 21.29 6.23 18.57
C LEU A 315 19.86 5.69 18.45
N GLU A 316 19.72 4.37 18.64
CA GLU A 316 18.42 3.71 18.70
C GLU A 316 18.09 3.25 20.11
N LEU A 317 16.87 3.54 20.55
CA LEU A 317 16.34 3.14 21.85
C LEU A 317 14.95 2.52 21.68
N THR A 318 14.63 1.57 22.56
CA THR A 318 13.31 0.93 22.63
C THR A 318 12.80 0.98 24.08
N GLY A 319 11.55 0.58 24.33
CA GLY A 319 10.98 0.62 25.67
C GLY A 319 10.52 2.01 26.11
N GLY A 320 10.30 2.93 25.16
CA GLY A 320 9.87 4.29 25.47
C GLY A 320 8.49 4.32 26.12
N LYS A 321 8.37 5.11 27.19
CA LYS A 321 7.11 5.30 27.92
C LYS A 321 6.54 6.70 27.66
N VAL A 322 5.23 6.78 27.46
CA VAL A 322 4.52 8.03 27.20
C VAL A 322 3.72 8.43 28.43
N SER A 323 3.74 9.71 28.77
CA SER A 323 2.93 10.29 29.84
C SER A 323 2.45 11.67 29.40
N CYS A 324 1.14 11.88 29.45
CA CYS A 324 0.50 13.13 29.05
C CYS A 324 -0.20 13.75 30.26
N ARG A 325 0.21 14.97 30.60
CA ARG A 325 -0.35 15.72 31.74
C ARG A 325 -0.25 17.22 31.46
N ASN A 326 -1.29 17.97 31.85
CA ASN A 326 -1.32 19.43 31.73
C ASN A 326 -1.05 19.94 30.31
N GLY A 327 -1.69 19.36 29.29
CA GLY A 327 -1.54 19.78 27.89
C GLY A 327 -0.19 19.46 27.26
N LYS A 328 0.61 18.59 27.89
CA LYS A 328 1.93 18.21 27.41
C LYS A 328 2.11 16.70 27.48
N CYS A 329 2.59 16.13 26.38
CA CYS A 329 3.00 14.73 26.30
C CYS A 329 4.52 14.63 26.37
N VAL A 330 4.97 13.67 27.16
CA VAL A 330 6.38 13.38 27.40
C VAL A 330 6.62 11.92 27.06
N THR A 331 7.54 11.67 26.13
CA THR A 331 8.01 10.31 25.82
C THR A 331 9.43 10.17 26.31
N GLY A 332 9.72 9.14 27.13
CA GLY A 332 11.01 8.96 27.78
C GLY A 332 11.62 7.58 27.56
N TRP A 333 12.95 7.53 27.42
CA TRP A 333 13.77 6.32 27.34
C TRP A 333 14.92 6.38 28.34
N LYS A 334 15.33 5.22 28.85
CA LYS A 334 16.50 5.09 29.73
C LYS A 334 17.54 4.17 29.10
N ASN A 335 18.79 4.61 29.08
CA ASN A 335 19.93 3.80 28.63
C ASN A 335 21.09 3.99 29.62
N GLY A 336 21.24 3.04 30.54
CA GLY A 336 22.20 3.15 31.64
C GLY A 336 21.92 4.37 32.52
N SER A 337 22.92 5.28 32.63
CA SER A 337 22.82 6.55 33.36
C SER A 337 22.18 7.68 32.56
N TYR A 338 21.86 7.45 31.30
CA TYR A 338 21.25 8.43 30.41
C TYR A 338 19.73 8.29 30.37
N VAL A 339 19.04 9.42 30.31
CA VAL A 339 17.60 9.53 30.10
C VAL A 339 17.35 10.47 28.94
N TYR A 340 16.62 9.99 27.93
CA TYR A 340 16.25 10.72 26.73
C TYR A 340 14.78 11.04 26.81
N VAL A 341 14.41 12.28 26.53
CA VAL A 341 13.03 12.75 26.67
C VAL A 341 12.66 13.60 25.47
N ILE A 342 11.53 13.27 24.85
CA ILE A 342 10.84 14.13 23.88
C ILE A 342 9.63 14.74 24.57
N GLU A 343 9.55 16.05 24.54
CA GLU A 343 8.48 16.84 25.10
C GLU A 343 7.72 17.56 23.98
N SER A 344 6.40 17.35 23.92
CA SER A 344 5.53 17.93 22.89
C SER A 344 4.26 18.49 23.52
N ALA A 345 3.80 19.65 23.05
CA ALA A 345 2.51 20.19 23.44
C ALA A 345 1.38 19.38 22.78
N ILE A 346 0.26 19.23 23.50
CA ILE A 346 -0.98 18.71 22.93
C ILE A 346 -1.70 19.90 22.30
N THR A 347 -1.90 19.86 20.98
CA THR A 347 -2.64 20.88 20.25
C THR A 347 -3.86 20.25 19.60
N GLU A 348 -4.97 20.99 19.56
CA GLU A 348 -6.26 20.49 19.06
C GLU A 348 -6.23 20.15 17.57
N ASP A 349 -5.41 20.87 16.80
CA ASP A 349 -5.22 20.69 15.37
C ASP A 349 -4.01 19.80 15.02
N GLY A 350 -3.33 19.24 16.03
CA GLY A 350 -2.09 18.48 15.88
C GLY A 350 -0.90 19.33 15.40
N ASN A 351 -1.07 20.64 15.23
CA ASN A 351 -0.03 21.56 14.81
C ASN A 351 0.66 22.12 16.05
N ASN A 352 1.92 21.77 16.28
CA ASN A 352 2.71 22.31 17.37
C ASN A 352 3.67 23.40 16.83
N PRO A 353 3.26 24.68 16.76
CA PRO A 353 4.08 25.74 16.17
C PRO A 353 5.40 25.98 16.91
N GLN A 354 5.47 25.63 18.20
CA GLN A 354 6.72 25.73 18.98
C GLN A 354 7.65 24.53 18.77
N GLY A 355 7.16 23.48 18.12
CA GLY A 355 7.88 22.23 17.91
C GLY A 355 8.07 21.45 19.21
N SER A 356 8.67 20.27 19.09
CA SER A 356 9.01 19.43 20.23
C SER A 356 10.39 19.80 20.78
N THR A 357 10.66 19.39 22.03
CA THR A 357 11.96 19.58 22.67
C THR A 357 12.58 18.21 22.98
N LEU A 358 13.83 17.99 22.57
CA LEU A 358 14.65 16.87 23.04
C LEU A 358 15.44 17.30 24.27
N ILE A 359 15.40 16.50 25.32
CA ILE A 359 16.19 16.68 26.53
C ILE A 359 16.93 15.38 26.82
N VAL A 360 18.25 15.44 26.89
CA VAL A 360 19.08 14.30 27.35
C VAL A 360 19.67 14.65 28.69
N ARG A 361 19.49 13.76 29.66
CA ARG A 361 20.05 13.86 31.01
C ARG A 361 21.04 12.73 31.23
N GLN A 362 22.14 13.01 31.91
CA GLN A 362 23.07 12.01 32.42
C GLN A 362 23.20 12.21 33.93
N ASN A 363 22.96 11.16 34.72
CA ASN A 363 22.97 11.25 36.19
C ASN A 363 22.09 12.40 36.73
N GLY A 364 20.94 12.63 36.10
CA GLY A 364 20.00 13.70 36.46
C GLY A 364 20.33 15.10 35.94
N LYS A 365 21.55 15.34 35.43
CA LYS A 365 21.94 16.64 34.86
C LYS A 365 21.62 16.71 33.37
N VAL A 366 20.99 17.80 32.91
CA VAL A 366 20.75 18.05 31.48
C VAL A 366 22.09 18.29 30.77
N ILE A 367 22.37 17.49 29.75
CA ILE A 367 23.58 17.60 28.92
C ILE A 367 23.27 18.02 27.48
N VAL A 368 22.05 17.78 27.00
CA VAL A 368 21.56 18.21 25.69
C VAL A 368 20.14 18.74 25.86
N ARG A 369 19.84 19.87 25.21
CA ARG A 369 18.50 20.44 25.14
C ARG A 369 18.31 21.08 23.77
N GLU A 370 17.52 20.42 22.92
CA GLU A 370 17.24 20.88 21.57
C GLU A 370 15.78 21.25 21.44
N GLN A 371 15.50 22.40 20.84
CA GLN A 371 14.15 22.96 20.70
C GLN A 371 13.78 23.06 19.22
N SER A 372 12.52 23.42 18.97
CA SER A 372 11.99 23.67 17.63
C SER A 372 12.08 22.45 16.71
N LEU A 373 11.96 21.24 17.27
CA LEU A 373 11.90 20.01 16.48
C LEU A 373 10.52 19.89 15.83
N GLN A 374 10.45 20.17 14.53
CA GLN A 374 9.22 20.19 13.77
C GLN A 374 8.99 18.87 13.03
N PRO A 375 7.73 18.44 12.84
CA PRO A 375 7.41 17.33 11.96
C PRO A 375 7.95 17.57 10.53
N VAL A 376 8.58 16.54 9.93
CA VAL A 376 9.20 16.61 8.58
C VAL A 376 8.83 15.43 7.70
#